data_AF-A0A091RCJ4-F1
#
_entry.id   AF-A0A091RCJ4-F1
#
_cell.length_a   1.000
_cell.length_b   1.000
_cell.length_c   1.000
_cell.angle_alpha   90.00
_cell.angle_beta   90.00
_cell.angle_gamma   90.00
#
_symmetry.space_group_name_H-M   'P 1'
#
loop_
_entity.id
_entity.type
_entity.pdbx_description
1 polymer ?
#
loop_
_entity_poly.entity_id
_entity_poly.type
_entity_poly.pdbx_seq_one_letter_code
_entity_poly.pdbx_strand_id
1 'polypeptide(L)'
;SFFYAFLNLLISAFVVFITFIASTIVSVGFNMWCDAITEKGSMPNSCEELQDIDLELNLENSAFYDQFAIAQFGLWAAWLTWLAITALAFLKVYHNYRQEDLLDSLVHEKELLLGRAPSRGSLLEEKSAMI
;
A
#
# COMPACT_ATOMS: atom_id res chain seq x y z
N SER A 1 13.67 8.49 11.15
CA SER A 1 12.94 7.92 12.29
C SER A 1 12.12 6.75 11.82
N PHE A 2 12.47 5.54 12.25
CA PHE A 2 11.82 4.27 11.86
C PHE A 2 10.35 4.21 12.28
N PHE A 3 10.03 4.67 13.50
CA PHE A 3 8.66 4.70 14.03
C PHE A 3 7.70 5.52 13.17
N TYR A 4 8.14 6.66 12.63
CA TYR A 4 7.33 7.48 11.73
C TYR A 4 7.02 6.76 10.41
N ALA A 5 8.01 6.04 9.86
CA ALA A 5 7.82 5.26 8.63
C ALA A 5 6.88 4.06 8.88
N PHE A 6 6.99 3.41 10.04
CA PHE A 6 6.09 2.35 10.47
C PHE A 6 4.65 2.85 10.67
N LEU A 7 4.45 3.97 11.35
CA LEU A 7 3.11 4.56 11.51
C LEU A 7 2.47 4.95 10.17
N ASN A 8 3.23 5.56 9.26
CA ASN A 8 2.74 5.87 7.92
C ASN A 8 2.33 4.61 7.15
N LEU A 9 3.09 3.52 7.29
CA LEU A 9 2.74 2.24 6.68
C LEU A 9 1.44 1.68 7.26
N LEU A 10 1.28 1.72 8.59
CA LEU A 10 0.08 1.22 9.27
C LEU A 10 -1.17 2.02 8.88
N ILE A 11 -1.07 3.35 8.86
CA ILE A 11 -2.16 4.23 8.42
C ILE A 11 -2.47 3.97 6.94
N SER A 12 -1.46 3.87 6.09
CA SER A 12 -1.67 3.62 4.66
C SER A 12 -2.34 2.27 4.41
N ALA A 13 -1.92 1.21 5.12
CA ALA A 13 -2.55 -0.10 5.05
C ALA A 13 -4.02 -0.08 5.51
N PHE A 14 -4.32 0.68 6.57
CA PHE A 14 -5.69 0.86 7.05
C PHE A 14 -6.56 1.59 6.02
N VAL A 15 -6.05 2.64 5.39
CA VAL A 15 -6.74 3.35 4.31
C VAL A 15 -6.99 2.42 3.12
N VAL A 16 -6.00 1.63 2.69
CA VAL A 16 -6.18 0.60 1.64
C VAL A 16 -7.33 -0.34 1.98
N PHE A 17 -7.41 -0.81 3.23
CA PHE A 17 -8.46 -1.74 3.65
C PHE A 17 -9.86 -1.08 3.64
N ILE A 18 -9.99 0.13 4.18
CA ILE A 18 -11.27 0.85 4.15
C ILE A 18 -11.70 1.17 2.73
N THR A 19 -10.79 1.65 1.89
CA THR A 19 -11.10 1.97 0.48
C THR A 19 -11.50 0.71 -0.27
N PHE A 20 -10.88 -0.45 0.00
CA PHE A 20 -11.30 -1.73 -0.56
C PHE A 20 -12.74 -2.07 -0.20
N ILE A 21 -13.08 -2.00 1.09
CA ILE A 21 -14.45 -2.26 1.55
C ILE A 21 -15.43 -1.32 0.87
N ALA A 22 -15.13 -0.02 0.84
CA ALA A 22 -15.97 0.97 0.16
C ALA A 22 -16.17 0.65 -1.33
N SER A 23 -15.11 0.32 -2.06
CA SER A 23 -15.17 -0.11 -3.46
C SER A 23 -16.07 -1.34 -3.63
N THR A 24 -15.92 -2.35 -2.76
CA THR A 24 -16.75 -3.57 -2.85
C THR A 24 -18.23 -3.30 -2.56
N ILE A 25 -18.55 -2.48 -1.56
CA ILE A 25 -19.93 -2.13 -1.23
C ILE A 25 -20.57 -1.35 -2.39
N VAL A 26 -19.85 -0.39 -2.97
CA VAL A 26 -20.35 0.40 -4.11
C VAL A 26 -20.52 -0.49 -5.35
N SER A 27 -19.55 -1.36 -5.66
CA SER A 27 -19.66 -2.28 -6.81
C SER A 27 -20.78 -3.30 -6.66
N VAL A 28 -20.89 -3.97 -5.50
CA VAL A 28 -21.94 -4.96 -5.26
C VAL A 28 -23.31 -4.30 -5.17
N GLY A 29 -23.41 -3.16 -4.48
CA GLY A 29 -24.64 -2.37 -4.40
C GLY A 29 -25.15 -1.95 -5.77
N PHE A 30 -24.25 -1.48 -6.63
CA PHE A 30 -24.57 -1.11 -8.00
C PHE A 30 -25.03 -2.30 -8.85
N ASN A 31 -24.34 -3.44 -8.76
CA ASN A 31 -24.76 -4.66 -9.48
C ASN A 31 -26.14 -5.15 -9.02
N MET A 32 -26.40 -5.17 -7.70
CA MET A 32 -27.73 -5.57 -7.18
C MET A 32 -28.84 -4.61 -7.61
N TRP A 33 -28.53 -3.31 -7.67
CA TRP A 33 -29.47 -2.31 -8.17
C TRP A 33 -29.76 -2.52 -9.66
N CYS A 34 -28.73 -2.74 -10.48
CA CYS A 34 -28.89 -3.09 -11.89
C CYS A 34 -29.73 -4.37 -12.08
N ASP A 35 -29.44 -5.43 -11.32
CA ASP A 35 -30.21 -6.68 -11.38
C ASP A 35 -31.69 -6.48 -10.99
N ALA A 36 -31.98 -5.59 -10.04
CA ALA A 36 -33.36 -5.28 -9.64
C ALA A 36 -34.10 -4.49 -10.72
N ILE A 37 -33.42 -3.55 -11.39
CA ILE A 37 -34.00 -2.71 -12.44
C ILE A 37 -34.22 -3.49 -13.75
N THR A 38 -33.29 -4.35 -14.13
CA THR A 38 -33.41 -5.21 -15.32
C THR A 38 -34.21 -6.50 -15.04
N GLU A 39 -34.83 -6.63 -13.85
CA GLU A 39 -35.58 -7.82 -13.42
C GLU A 39 -34.80 -9.13 -13.71
N LYS A 40 -33.52 -9.13 -13.32
CA LYS A 40 -32.54 -10.23 -13.53
C LYS A 40 -32.30 -10.59 -15.00
N GLY A 41 -32.46 -9.65 -15.92
CA GLY A 41 -32.23 -9.88 -17.35
C GLY A 41 -33.45 -10.38 -18.12
N SER A 42 -34.67 -10.26 -17.56
CA SER A 42 -35.91 -10.52 -18.30
C SER A 42 -36.16 -9.48 -19.41
N MET A 43 -35.59 -8.28 -19.23
CA MET A 43 -35.67 -7.16 -20.16
C MET A 43 -34.49 -7.22 -21.16
N PRO A 44 -34.70 -7.03 -22.47
CA PRO A 44 -33.67 -7.18 -23.50
C PRO A 44 -32.59 -6.08 -23.50
N ASN A 45 -32.72 -5.07 -22.65
CA ASN A 45 -31.86 -3.88 -22.62
C ASN A 45 -30.82 -3.98 -21.49
N SER A 46 -29.60 -3.52 -21.72
CA SER A 46 -28.55 -3.42 -20.70
C SER A 46 -28.93 -2.39 -19.61
N CYS A 47 -28.34 -2.48 -18.41
CA CYS A 47 -28.58 -1.53 -17.31
C CYS A 47 -28.26 -0.07 -17.69
N GLU A 48 -27.37 0.11 -18.67
CA GLU A 48 -27.03 1.38 -19.33
C GLU A 48 -28.22 1.91 -20.15
N GLU A 49 -28.90 1.05 -20.90
CA GLU A 49 -29.97 1.40 -21.84
C GLU A 49 -31.35 1.53 -21.16
N LEU A 50 -31.51 1.01 -19.94
CA LEU A 50 -32.72 1.18 -19.13
C LEU A 50 -32.78 2.52 -18.37
N GLN A 51 -31.66 3.24 -18.26
CA GLN A 51 -31.63 4.59 -17.67
C GLN A 51 -31.98 5.70 -18.65
N ASP A 52 -31.94 5.42 -19.94
CA ASP A 52 -32.44 6.32 -21.00
C ASP A 52 -33.96 6.16 -21.23
N ILE A 53 -34.63 5.23 -20.54
CA ILE A 53 -36.09 5.16 -20.55
C ILE A 53 -36.62 6.24 -19.63
N ASP A 54 -36.93 7.38 -20.24
CA ASP A 54 -37.56 8.56 -19.65
C ASP A 54 -38.85 8.15 -18.91
N LEU A 55 -38.78 8.00 -17.59
CA LEU A 55 -39.94 7.87 -16.72
C LEU A 55 -40.63 9.24 -16.63
N GLU A 56 -41.34 9.65 -17.70
CA GLU A 56 -42.41 10.65 -17.81
C GLU A 56 -42.51 11.74 -16.70
N LEU A 57 -41.37 12.30 -16.27
CA LEU A 57 -41.28 13.22 -15.13
C LEU A 57 -40.16 14.24 -15.34
N ASN A 58 -39.87 14.67 -16.58
CA ASN A 58 -39.13 15.89 -16.94
C ASN A 58 -38.07 16.33 -15.89
N LEU A 59 -37.18 15.41 -15.53
CA LEU A 59 -36.11 15.61 -14.58
C LEU A 59 -34.91 14.91 -15.19
N GLU A 60 -33.94 15.69 -15.66
CA GLU A 60 -32.69 15.22 -16.23
C GLU A 60 -31.97 14.28 -15.23
N ASN A 61 -32.13 12.97 -15.41
CA ASN A 61 -31.59 11.94 -14.51
C ASN A 61 -30.41 11.17 -15.13
N SER A 62 -29.97 11.55 -16.34
CA SER A 62 -28.83 10.97 -17.06
C SER A 62 -27.49 11.09 -16.32
N ALA A 63 -27.40 11.99 -15.33
CA ALA A 63 -26.17 12.19 -14.57
C ALA A 63 -25.93 11.17 -13.45
N PHE A 64 -26.94 10.40 -13.01
CA PHE A 64 -26.79 9.55 -11.82
C PHE A 64 -25.98 8.27 -12.11
N TYR A 65 -26.17 7.63 -13.28
CA TYR A 65 -25.35 6.48 -13.69
C TYR A 65 -23.88 6.84 -13.83
N ASP A 66 -23.61 7.91 -14.59
CA ASP A 66 -22.26 8.35 -14.91
C ASP A 66 -21.52 8.73 -13.63
N GLN A 67 -22.20 9.41 -12.70
CA GLN A 67 -21.63 9.74 -11.40
C GLN A 67 -21.29 8.50 -10.57
N PHE A 68 -22.13 7.47 -10.55
CA PHE A 68 -21.86 6.23 -9.83
C PHE A 68 -20.78 5.37 -10.50
N ALA A 69 -20.75 5.32 -11.83
CA ALA A 69 -19.72 4.64 -12.60
C ALA A 69 -18.35 5.32 -12.42
N ILE A 70 -18.29 6.66 -12.48
CA ILE A 70 -17.09 7.44 -12.19
C ILE A 70 -16.66 7.26 -10.73
N ALA A 71 -17.60 7.23 -9.77
CA ALA A 71 -17.29 6.98 -8.37
C ALA A 71 -16.71 5.57 -8.14
N GLN A 72 -17.28 4.55 -8.80
CA GLN A 72 -16.76 3.18 -8.75
C GLN A 72 -15.34 3.11 -9.30
N PHE A 73 -15.11 3.66 -10.50
CA PHE A 73 -13.77 3.73 -11.10
C PHE A 73 -12.78 4.52 -10.23
N GLY A 74 -13.22 5.67 -9.70
CA GLY A 74 -12.43 6.51 -8.81
C GLY A 74 -12.02 5.80 -7.53
N LEU A 75 -12.92 5.03 -6.92
CA LEU A 75 -12.64 4.24 -5.72
C LEU A 75 -11.62 3.12 -6.00
N TRP A 76 -11.74 2.41 -7.12
CA TRP A 76 -10.76 1.40 -7.53
C TRP A 76 -9.38 2.01 -7.87
N ALA A 77 -9.36 3.15 -8.57
CA ALA A 77 -8.13 3.87 -8.87
C ALA A 77 -7.45 4.42 -7.61
N ALA A 78 -8.23 4.96 -6.68
CA ALA A 78 -7.73 5.42 -5.38
C ALA A 78 -7.17 4.25 -4.57
N TRP A 79 -7.85 3.11 -4.55
CA TRP A 79 -7.38 1.91 -3.87
C TRP A 79 -6.03 1.43 -4.42
N LEU A 80 -5.88 1.34 -5.75
CA LEU A 80 -4.61 0.96 -6.39
C LEU A 80 -3.49 1.96 -6.05
N THR A 81 -3.80 3.26 -6.04
CA THR A 81 -2.85 4.32 -5.68
C THR A 81 -2.37 4.16 -4.24
N TRP A 82 -3.29 3.95 -3.30
CA TRP A 82 -2.96 3.72 -1.89
C TRP A 82 -2.18 2.42 -1.67
N LEU A 83 -2.47 1.38 -2.44
CA LEU A 83 -1.73 0.12 -2.41
C LEU A 83 -0.28 0.33 -2.86
N ALA A 84 -0.08 1.07 -3.96
CA ALA A 84 1.26 1.41 -4.45
C ALA A 84 2.05 2.24 -3.43
N ILE A 85 1.44 3.25 -2.81
CA ILE A 85 2.06 4.05 -1.73
C ILE A 85 2.47 3.15 -0.56
N THR A 86 1.60 2.24 -0.14
CA THR A 86 1.87 1.30 0.96
C THR A 86 3.05 0.38 0.62
N ALA A 87 3.12 -0.14 -0.61
CA ALA A 87 4.23 -0.96 -1.08
C ALA A 87 5.57 -0.20 -1.08
N LEU A 88 5.58 1.05 -1.56
CA LEU A 88 6.78 1.91 -1.53
C LEU A 88 7.20 2.24 -0.09
N ALA A 89 6.25 2.51 0.81
CA ALA A 89 6.53 2.72 2.23
C ALA A 89 7.14 1.47 2.87
N PHE A 90 6.61 0.28 2.55
CA PHE A 90 7.15 -1.00 3.04
C PHE A 90 8.58 -1.22 2.56
N LEU A 91 8.85 -1.01 1.26
CA LEU A 91 10.19 -1.11 0.70
C LEU A 91 11.17 -0.14 1.38
N LYS A 92 10.73 1.09 1.66
CA LYS A 92 11.55 2.08 2.35
C LYS A 92 11.89 1.66 3.78
N VAL A 93 10.91 1.15 4.53
CA VAL A 93 11.12 0.62 5.89
C VAL A 93 12.07 -0.58 5.85
N TYR A 94 11.85 -1.51 4.92
CA TYR A 94 12.68 -2.70 4.76
C TYR A 94 14.13 -2.35 4.39
N HIS A 95 14.32 -1.41 3.47
CA HIS A 95 15.66 -0.97 3.07
C HIS A 95 16.39 -0.24 4.22
N ASN A 96 15.67 0.58 4.98
CA ASN A 96 16.23 1.23 6.17
C ASN A 96 16.65 0.19 7.22
N TYR A 97 15.79 -0.79 7.50
CA TYR A 97 16.08 -1.89 8.43
C TYR A 97 17.32 -2.69 7.99
N ARG A 98 17.40 -3.06 6.71
CA ARG A 98 18.54 -3.80 6.16
C ARG A 98 19.83 -2.99 6.20
N GLN A 99 19.77 -1.67 5.99
CA GLN A 99 20.95 -0.82 6.10
C GLN A 99 21.46 -0.70 7.54
N GLU A 100 20.56 -0.57 8.52
CA GLU A 100 20.94 -0.54 9.94
C GLU A 100 21.65 -1.84 10.36
N ASP A 101 21.12 -3.00 9.94
CA ASP A 101 21.71 -4.32 10.24
C ASP A 101 23.12 -4.49 9.61
N LEU A 102 23.30 -4.06 8.35
CA LEU A 102 24.61 -4.07 7.70
C LEU A 102 25.62 -3.13 8.39
N LEU A 103 25.15 -1.96 8.86
CA LEU A 103 26.00 -1.01 9.55
C LEU A 103 26.51 -1.61 10.87
N ASP A 104 25.62 -2.23 11.64
CA ASP A 104 25.95 -2.88 12.91
C ASP A 104 26.93 -4.04 12.71
N SER A 105 26.76 -4.86 11.67
CA SER A 105 27.71 -5.92 11.35
C SER A 105 29.11 -5.37 11.01
N LEU A 106 29.18 -4.29 10.23
CA LEU A 106 30.45 -3.66 9.86
C LEU A 106 31.14 -3.00 11.07
N VAL A 107 30.37 -2.36 11.95
CA VAL A 107 30.88 -1.79 13.20
C VAL A 107 31.38 -2.90 14.12
N HIS A 108 30.64 -3.99 14.25
CA HIS A 108 31.05 -5.14 15.07
C HIS A 108 32.36 -5.77 14.55
N GLU A 109 32.49 -5.97 13.24
CA GLU A 109 33.73 -6.46 12.65
C GLU A 109 34.91 -5.50 12.85
N LYS A 110 34.67 -4.18 12.74
CA LYS A 110 35.69 -3.15 13.03
C LYS A 110 36.18 -3.25 14.47
N GLU A 111 35.28 -3.39 15.44
CA GLU A 111 35.62 -3.55 16.85
C GLU A 111 36.40 -4.83 17.12
N LEU A 112 36.05 -5.95 16.47
CA LEU A 112 36.81 -7.20 16.57
C LEU A 112 38.24 -7.08 16.02
N LEU A 113 38.42 -6.38 14.90
CA LEU A 113 39.75 -6.16 14.30
C LEU A 113 40.60 -5.20 15.14
N LEU A 114 40.00 -4.15 15.71
CA LEU A 114 40.66 -3.22 16.61
C LEU A 114 41.01 -3.90 17.95
N GLY A 115 40.11 -4.71 18.51
CA GLY A 115 40.33 -5.48 19.74
C GLY A 115 41.34 -6.63 19.58
N ARG A 116 41.56 -7.13 18.36
CA ARG A 116 42.63 -8.09 18.03
C ARG A 116 43.99 -7.40 17.83
N ALA A 117 44.03 -6.11 17.54
CA ALA A 117 45.25 -5.35 17.28
C ALA A 117 46.22 -5.13 18.48
N PRO A 118 45.85 -5.18 19.77
CA PRO A 118 46.79 -4.88 20.85
C PRO A 118 47.70 -6.06 21.22
N SER A 119 47.41 -7.29 20.77
CA SER A 119 48.21 -8.46 21.18
C SER A 119 49.48 -8.70 20.35
N ARG A 120 49.69 -7.98 19.24
CA ARG A 120 50.87 -8.16 18.37
C ARG A 120 51.97 -7.14 18.65
N GLY A 121 51.64 -6.01 19.28
CA GLY A 121 52.62 -5.01 19.76
C GLY A 121 53.36 -5.49 20.99
N SER A 122 52.64 -6.00 22.00
CA SER A 122 53.24 -6.49 23.25
C SER A 122 54.16 -7.69 23.07
N LEU A 123 53.83 -8.61 22.16
CA LEU A 123 54.67 -9.79 21.88
C LEU A 123 55.99 -9.43 21.16
N LEU A 124 55.99 -8.36 20.35
CA LEU A 124 57.21 -7.86 19.69
C LEU A 124 58.07 -7.03 20.65
N GLU A 125 57.44 -6.28 21.56
CA GLU A 125 58.13 -5.51 22.60
C GLU A 125 58.80 -6.44 23.63
N GLU A 126 58.11 -7.50 24.07
CA GLU A 126 58.68 -8.52 24.98
C GLU A 126 59.85 -9.27 24.33
N LYS A 127 59.75 -9.62 23.05
CA LYS A 127 60.84 -10.30 22.32
C LYS A 127 62.04 -9.39 22.07
N SER A 128 61.84 -8.08 21.94
CA SER A 128 62.92 -7.11 21.73
C SER A 128 63.57 -6.63 23.03
N ALA A 129 62.88 -6.79 24.18
CA ALA A 129 63.43 -6.52 25.51
C ALA A 129 64.21 -7.72 26.10
N MET A 130 64.16 -8.89 25.45
CA MET A 130 64.83 -10.12 25.88
C MET A 130 66.17 -10.39 25.14
N ILE A 131 66.60 -9.50 24.24
CA ILE A 131 67.90 -9.54 23.53
C ILE A 131 68.77 -8.40 24.05
#